data_AF-A0A1F3K9B7-F1
#
_entry.id   AF-A0A1F3K9B7-F1
#
_cell.length_a   1.000
_cell.length_b   1.000
_cell.length_c   1.000
_cell.angle_alpha   90.00
_cell.angle_beta   90.00
_cell.angle_gamma   90.00
#
_symmetry.space_group_name_H-M   'P 1'
#
loop_
_entity.id
_entity.type
_entity.pdbx_description
1 polymer ?
#
loop_
_entity_poly.entity_id
_entity_poly.type
_entity_poly.pdbx_seq_one_letter_code
_entity_poly.pdbx_strand_id
1 'polypeptide(L)'
;MRFSPYFISFSVLFFLASVVFGQDTITVMQYNLLGYTSDNYITCNETNNNIDDKDAYIETIFHYVKPDIFTVNEISANSSDHQRIVDNCLNTNGLTTFQKATMTNYAGSELVNQLYYNSDKFSIALQDVILDDLRDINVYKLKYFENDVDNNPIYLYCIVAHLKAGNYDNEDVERAEMTGKIMSYLDNLNSYNNILVMGDFNLYTSSEVAYQNMINHSNPDIKMNDPVDQAGSWSSNSSYASIHTQSTHTADNDCASTGGLDDRFDFILASNSIMHNTNKFAYVVDSYKAVGQDGLHYNSALSSSPTNSSVPSDVLNALYNNSDHLPVTLKLKVNTTTGVDDLLSNSGLNIQYINPCNNELKLYISTDNISKNDVRFELYSVLGQKLICKDLIVNNNKNYFGIDVSKIHAGTYFMHFVDEKNNRTTKKLIIR
;
A
#
# COMPACT_ATOMS: atom_id res chain seq x y z
N MET A 1 58.85 47.10 33.23
CA MET A 1 58.20 46.23 32.24
C MET A 1 57.41 45.17 32.99
N ARG A 2 56.09 45.24 32.98
CA ARG A 2 55.19 44.21 33.54
C ARG A 2 54.54 43.49 32.36
N PHE A 3 54.77 42.19 32.22
CA PHE A 3 54.01 41.34 31.30
C PHE A 3 52.97 40.55 32.09
N SER A 4 51.72 40.66 31.66
CA SER A 4 50.57 39.88 32.13
C SER A 4 50.48 38.59 31.32
N PRO A 5 50.23 37.41 31.92
CA PRO A 5 49.87 36.22 31.16
C PRO A 5 48.35 36.20 30.95
N TYR A 6 47.90 36.27 29.70
CA TYR A 6 46.52 35.99 29.34
C TYR A 6 46.31 34.47 29.28
N PHE A 7 45.51 33.93 30.19
CA PHE A 7 44.97 32.57 30.08
C PHE A 7 43.87 32.55 29.01
N ILE A 8 44.09 31.82 27.91
CA ILE A 8 43.06 31.54 26.91
C ILE A 8 42.35 30.26 27.34
N SER A 9 41.09 30.38 27.77
CA SER A 9 40.21 29.26 28.06
C SER A 9 39.69 28.67 26.74
N PHE A 10 40.03 27.42 26.44
CA PHE A 10 39.51 26.69 25.29
C PHE A 10 38.21 25.99 25.69
N SER A 11 37.06 26.59 25.36
CA SER A 11 35.76 25.95 25.55
C SER A 11 35.57 24.85 24.52
N VAL A 12 35.61 23.59 24.96
CA VAL A 12 35.26 22.42 24.14
C VAL A 12 33.74 22.37 24.02
N LEU A 13 33.24 22.67 22.82
CA LEU A 13 31.82 22.55 22.47
C LEU A 13 31.51 21.06 22.24
N PHE A 14 30.87 20.40 23.20
CA PHE A 14 30.32 19.06 23.01
C PHE A 14 29.08 19.16 22.10
N PHE A 15 29.22 18.76 20.84
CA PHE A 15 28.07 18.51 19.97
C PHE A 15 27.41 17.20 20.42
N LEU A 16 26.30 17.32 21.15
CA LEU A 16 25.34 16.22 21.31
C LEU A 16 24.74 15.93 19.93
N ALA A 17 25.12 14.80 19.33
CA ALA A 17 24.48 14.29 18.13
C ALA A 17 23.07 13.79 18.52
N SER A 18 22.05 14.60 18.25
CA SER A 18 20.67 14.16 18.29
C SER A 18 20.48 13.13 17.17
N VAL A 19 20.18 11.87 17.52
CA VAL A 19 19.73 10.87 16.56
C VAL A 19 18.33 11.30 16.14
N VAL A 20 18.20 11.85 14.94
CA VAL A 20 16.89 12.11 14.34
C VAL A 20 16.38 10.77 13.83
N PHE A 21 15.28 10.25 14.38
CA PHE A 21 14.59 9.11 13.80
C PHE A 21 13.99 9.57 12.46
N GLY A 22 14.49 8.98 11.37
CA GLY A 22 13.94 9.19 10.04
C GLY A 22 12.53 8.62 9.92
N GLN A 23 11.77 9.15 8.98
CA GLN A 23 10.45 8.63 8.62
C GLN A 23 10.57 7.19 8.09
N ASP A 24 9.86 6.23 8.72
CA ASP A 24 9.88 4.83 8.26
C ASP A 24 9.20 4.69 6.89
N THR A 25 9.81 3.87 6.05
CA THR A 25 9.31 3.54 4.71
C THR A 25 8.99 2.06 4.66
N ILE A 26 7.74 1.76 4.31
CA ILE A 26 7.21 0.42 4.14
C ILE A 26 7.26 0.06 2.67
N THR A 27 7.94 -1.02 2.33
CA THR A 27 7.92 -1.57 0.97
C THR A 27 6.85 -2.67 0.88
N VAL A 28 5.92 -2.55 -0.06
CA VAL A 28 4.90 -3.57 -0.33
C VAL A 28 5.26 -4.26 -1.64
N MET A 29 5.21 -5.59 -1.67
CA MET A 29 5.44 -6.41 -2.85
C MET A 29 4.28 -7.39 -3.04
N GLN A 30 3.73 -7.45 -4.24
CA GLN A 30 2.76 -8.45 -4.70
C GLN A 30 3.41 -9.28 -5.81
N TYR A 31 3.22 -10.61 -5.78
CA TYR A 31 3.80 -11.51 -6.77
C TYR A 31 2.94 -12.76 -7.05
N ASN A 32 2.52 -12.98 -8.30
CA ASN A 32 2.06 -14.31 -8.72
C ASN A 32 3.26 -15.27 -8.85
N LEU A 33 3.21 -16.39 -8.13
CA LEU A 33 4.33 -17.32 -8.03
C LEU A 33 4.36 -18.40 -9.11
N LEU A 34 3.42 -18.46 -10.06
CA LEU A 34 3.32 -19.56 -11.04
C LEU A 34 3.32 -20.93 -10.32
N GLY A 35 2.23 -21.22 -9.63
CA GLY A 35 2.02 -22.47 -8.89
C GLY A 35 3.17 -22.91 -7.96
N TYR A 36 3.44 -22.19 -6.87
CA TYR A 36 4.36 -22.66 -5.82
C TYR A 36 3.73 -23.84 -5.05
N THR A 37 4.16 -25.06 -5.34
CA THR A 37 3.57 -26.29 -4.80
C THR A 37 4.59 -27.40 -4.64
N SER A 38 4.52 -28.15 -3.54
CA SER A 38 5.24 -29.43 -3.38
C SER A 38 4.51 -30.63 -4.02
N ASP A 39 3.29 -30.41 -4.52
CA ASP A 39 2.39 -31.44 -5.04
C ASP A 39 2.19 -31.31 -6.56
N ASN A 40 1.96 -32.44 -7.24
CA ASN A 40 1.87 -32.53 -8.71
C ASN A 40 0.43 -32.42 -9.27
N TYR A 41 -0.47 -31.65 -8.65
CA TYR A 41 -1.86 -31.55 -9.12
C TYR A 41 -2.10 -30.49 -10.19
N ILE A 42 -1.13 -29.59 -10.41
CA ILE A 42 -1.11 -28.65 -11.54
C ILE A 42 -0.09 -29.11 -12.59
N THR A 43 -0.14 -28.54 -13.79
CA THR A 43 0.83 -28.86 -14.86
C THR A 43 2.27 -28.49 -14.48
N CYS A 44 2.43 -27.56 -13.54
CA CYS A 44 3.67 -27.23 -12.85
C CYS A 44 4.06 -28.33 -11.84
N ASN A 45 5.21 -28.95 -12.04
CA ASN A 45 5.71 -30.08 -11.27
C ASN A 45 7.22 -29.97 -11.05
N GLU A 46 7.80 -30.93 -10.32
CA GLU A 46 9.23 -31.00 -10.00
C GLU A 46 10.20 -30.87 -11.19
N THR A 47 9.75 -31.12 -12.43
CA THR A 47 10.59 -31.05 -13.64
C THR A 47 10.58 -29.68 -14.30
N ASN A 48 9.44 -28.96 -14.28
CA ASN A 48 9.27 -27.70 -15.01
C ASN A 48 9.00 -26.49 -14.08
N ASN A 49 8.80 -26.72 -12.79
CA ASN A 49 8.53 -25.71 -11.77
C ASN A 49 8.95 -26.20 -10.37
N ASN A 50 10.21 -26.66 -10.25
CA ASN A 50 10.74 -27.29 -9.04
C ASN A 50 10.65 -26.36 -7.82
N ILE A 51 10.04 -26.82 -6.72
CA ILE A 51 9.84 -25.98 -5.53
C ILE A 51 11.14 -25.63 -4.80
N ASP A 52 12.14 -26.51 -4.82
CA ASP A 52 13.46 -26.23 -4.22
C ASP A 52 14.19 -25.12 -5.00
N ASP A 53 14.09 -25.12 -6.34
CA ASP A 53 14.64 -24.04 -7.17
C ASP A 53 13.88 -22.73 -6.95
N LYS A 54 12.54 -22.79 -6.86
CA LYS A 54 11.70 -21.63 -6.55
C LYS A 54 12.06 -21.01 -5.21
N ASP A 55 12.40 -21.80 -4.19
CA ASP A 55 12.87 -21.25 -2.91
C ASP A 55 14.08 -20.33 -3.10
N ALA A 56 15.10 -20.80 -3.83
CA ALA A 56 16.32 -20.03 -4.08
C ALA A 56 16.02 -18.77 -4.91
N TYR A 57 15.11 -18.84 -5.88
CA TYR A 57 14.72 -17.68 -6.67
C TYR A 57 13.93 -16.66 -5.84
N ILE A 58 12.93 -17.10 -5.07
CA ILE A 58 12.13 -16.23 -4.18
C ILE A 58 13.04 -15.61 -3.13
N GLU A 59 13.96 -16.36 -2.52
CA GLU A 59 14.96 -15.83 -1.60
C GLU A 59 15.76 -14.69 -2.26
N THR A 60 16.31 -14.93 -3.45
CA THR A 60 17.11 -13.94 -4.19
C THR A 60 16.31 -12.66 -4.48
N ILE A 61 15.08 -12.80 -4.97
CA ILE A 61 14.19 -11.68 -5.29
C ILE A 61 13.79 -10.93 -4.01
N PHE A 62 13.41 -11.66 -2.96
CA PHE A 62 12.98 -11.10 -1.69
C PHE A 62 14.08 -10.29 -1.02
N HIS A 63 15.31 -10.81 -0.96
CA HIS A 63 16.46 -10.11 -0.37
C HIS A 63 16.97 -8.95 -1.23
N TYR A 64 16.66 -8.94 -2.53
CA TYR A 64 16.87 -7.78 -3.39
C TYR A 64 15.84 -6.67 -3.11
N VAL A 65 14.55 -7.01 -3.10
CA VAL A 65 13.45 -6.04 -2.94
C VAL A 65 13.36 -5.52 -1.51
N LYS A 66 13.58 -6.39 -0.51
CA LYS A 66 13.43 -6.14 0.93
C LYS A 66 12.05 -5.57 1.27
N PRO A 67 10.95 -6.28 0.92
CA PRO A 67 9.61 -5.84 1.30
C PRO A 67 9.44 -5.88 2.81
N ASP A 68 8.44 -5.17 3.32
CA ASP A 68 7.91 -5.29 4.69
C ASP A 68 6.56 -6.00 4.69
N ILE A 69 5.84 -5.95 3.56
CA ILE A 69 4.62 -6.71 3.29
C ILE A 69 4.85 -7.43 1.96
N PHE A 70 4.73 -8.75 1.97
CA PHE A 70 4.86 -9.59 0.80
C PHE A 70 3.59 -10.43 0.64
N THR A 71 2.88 -10.21 -0.46
CA THR A 71 1.66 -10.95 -0.80
C THR A 71 1.87 -11.74 -2.07
N VAL A 72 1.22 -12.90 -2.14
CA VAL A 72 1.39 -13.83 -3.26
C VAL A 72 0.06 -14.34 -3.77
N ASN A 73 0.00 -14.59 -5.08
CA ASN A 73 -0.98 -15.47 -5.70
C ASN A 73 -0.30 -16.79 -6.07
N GLU A 74 -1.10 -17.82 -6.32
CA GLU A 74 -0.65 -19.11 -6.82
C GLU A 74 0.34 -19.86 -5.92
N ILE A 75 0.07 -19.87 -4.62
CA ILE A 75 0.66 -20.85 -3.71
C ILE A 75 -0.33 -22.00 -3.50
N SER A 76 0.16 -23.22 -3.36
CA SER A 76 -0.66 -24.39 -3.08
C SER A 76 -1.60 -24.21 -1.88
N ALA A 77 -2.70 -24.98 -1.84
CA ALA A 77 -3.55 -25.07 -0.67
C ALA A 77 -2.95 -25.92 0.47
N ASN A 78 -1.65 -26.26 0.40
CA ASN A 78 -0.95 -27.03 1.41
C ASN A 78 -0.27 -26.09 2.41
N SER A 79 -0.73 -26.10 3.66
CA SER A 79 -0.20 -25.21 4.71
C SER A 79 1.32 -25.33 4.96
N SER A 80 1.95 -26.46 4.59
CA SER A 80 3.39 -26.64 4.71
C SER A 80 4.19 -25.82 3.70
N ASP A 81 3.68 -25.62 2.48
CA ASP A 81 4.30 -24.77 1.46
C ASP A 81 4.33 -23.30 1.89
N HIS A 82 3.29 -22.85 2.59
CA HIS A 82 3.23 -21.50 3.15
C HIS A 82 4.25 -21.30 4.27
N GLN A 83 4.51 -22.33 5.08
CA GLN A 83 5.56 -22.28 6.09
C GLN A 83 6.95 -22.37 5.44
N ARG A 84 7.08 -23.16 4.38
CA ARG A 84 8.31 -23.32 3.62
C ARG A 84 8.84 -21.99 3.07
N ILE A 85 7.98 -21.14 2.49
CA ILE A 85 8.39 -19.79 2.06
C ILE A 85 8.99 -19.00 3.22
N VAL A 86 8.36 -19.02 4.40
CA VAL A 86 8.87 -18.32 5.58
C VAL A 86 10.26 -18.82 5.95
N ASP A 87 10.45 -20.13 6.01
CA ASP A 87 11.67 -20.75 6.55
C ASP A 87 12.82 -20.73 5.55
N ASN A 88 12.54 -20.94 4.26
CA ASN A 88 13.54 -21.11 3.22
C ASN A 88 13.80 -19.84 2.39
N CYS A 89 12.88 -18.87 2.38
CA CYS A 89 12.99 -17.70 1.51
C CYS A 89 13.04 -16.38 2.29
N LEU A 90 12.17 -16.21 3.29
CA LEU A 90 11.99 -14.92 3.97
C LEU A 90 12.92 -14.77 5.18
N ASN A 91 12.89 -15.74 6.09
CA ASN A 91 13.68 -15.74 7.32
C ASN A 91 15.05 -16.39 7.12
N THR A 92 15.77 -15.93 6.11
CA THR A 92 17.13 -16.36 5.77
C THR A 92 18.10 -15.17 5.80
N ASN A 93 19.39 -15.43 5.57
CA ASN A 93 20.44 -14.40 5.56
C ASN A 93 20.49 -13.50 6.81
N GLY A 94 20.11 -14.08 7.96
CA GLY A 94 20.08 -13.40 9.27
C GLY A 94 18.78 -12.64 9.58
N LEU A 95 17.81 -12.60 8.66
CA LEU A 95 16.46 -12.11 8.93
C LEU A 95 15.64 -13.18 9.64
N THR A 96 14.86 -12.81 10.66
CA THR A 96 14.02 -13.75 11.42
C THR A 96 12.65 -13.19 11.76
N THR A 97 12.28 -12.07 11.13
CA THR A 97 11.17 -11.23 11.57
C THR A 97 9.91 -11.44 10.73
N PHE A 98 9.96 -12.21 9.64
CA PHE A 98 8.79 -12.45 8.82
C PHE A 98 7.87 -13.48 9.43
N GLN A 99 6.58 -13.14 9.44
CA GLN A 99 5.49 -14.03 9.81
C GLN A 99 4.51 -14.14 8.66
N LYS A 100 3.71 -15.21 8.66
CA LYS A 100 2.64 -15.45 7.70
C LYS A 100 1.28 -15.26 8.35
N ALA A 101 0.31 -14.79 7.59
CA ALA A 101 -1.10 -14.83 7.96
C ALA A 101 -1.61 -16.29 8.00
N THR A 102 -2.82 -16.49 8.55
CA THR A 102 -3.44 -17.82 8.53
C THR A 102 -3.93 -18.11 7.11
N MET A 103 -3.56 -19.25 6.53
CA MET A 103 -4.06 -19.66 5.22
C MET A 103 -5.57 -19.92 5.29
N THR A 104 -6.32 -19.48 4.27
CA THR A 104 -7.73 -19.85 4.06
C THR A 104 -7.92 -20.47 2.69
N ASN A 105 -8.95 -21.31 2.56
CA ASN A 105 -9.34 -21.89 1.28
C ASN A 105 -10.81 -22.32 1.33
N TYR A 106 -11.71 -21.37 1.58
CA TYR A 106 -13.15 -21.67 1.69
C TYR A 106 -13.77 -22.03 0.34
N ALA A 107 -13.24 -21.47 -0.76
CA ALA A 107 -13.62 -21.81 -2.12
C ALA A 107 -13.14 -23.22 -2.57
N GLY A 108 -12.21 -23.84 -1.85
CA GLY A 108 -11.67 -25.16 -2.22
C GLY A 108 -10.79 -25.12 -3.48
N SER A 109 -10.09 -24.00 -3.71
CA SER A 109 -9.17 -23.83 -4.84
C SER A 109 -7.88 -24.61 -4.63
N GLU A 110 -7.28 -25.08 -5.71
CA GLU A 110 -5.97 -25.74 -5.72
C GLU A 110 -4.81 -24.76 -5.43
N LEU A 111 -5.00 -23.50 -5.82
CA LEU A 111 -4.04 -22.42 -5.67
C LEU A 111 -4.71 -21.25 -4.95
N VAL A 112 -4.08 -20.76 -3.89
CA VAL A 112 -4.60 -19.73 -3.00
C VAL A 112 -3.67 -18.52 -2.94
N ASN A 113 -4.10 -17.49 -2.22
CA ASN A 113 -3.28 -16.32 -1.94
C ASN A 113 -2.75 -16.37 -0.50
N GLN A 114 -1.69 -15.62 -0.24
CA GLN A 114 -1.11 -15.54 1.10
C GLN A 114 -0.49 -14.16 1.36
N LEU A 115 -0.50 -13.74 2.63
CA LEU A 115 0.23 -12.56 3.11
C LEU A 115 1.33 -12.96 4.10
N TYR A 116 2.50 -12.38 3.88
CA TYR A 116 3.66 -12.39 4.77
C TYR A 116 3.99 -10.95 5.17
N TYR A 117 4.44 -10.76 6.40
CA TYR A 117 4.71 -9.42 6.94
C TYR A 117 5.90 -9.42 7.89
N ASN A 118 6.62 -8.31 7.91
CA ASN A 118 7.67 -8.03 8.87
C ASN A 118 7.05 -7.77 10.25
N SER A 119 7.18 -8.73 11.16
CA SER A 119 6.62 -8.67 12.51
C SER A 119 7.31 -7.67 13.43
N ASP A 120 8.42 -7.05 13.02
CA ASP A 120 8.98 -5.89 13.74
C ASP A 120 8.19 -4.60 13.45
N LYS A 121 7.42 -4.56 12.35
CA LYS A 121 6.67 -3.39 11.93
C LYS A 121 5.17 -3.54 12.09
N PHE A 122 4.66 -4.77 11.93
CA PHE A 122 3.23 -5.04 11.88
C PHE A 122 2.81 -6.22 12.76
N SER A 123 1.54 -6.20 13.17
CA SER A 123 0.80 -7.39 13.59
C SER A 123 -0.52 -7.48 12.84
N ILE A 124 -1.06 -8.68 12.66
CA ILE A 124 -2.43 -8.87 12.17
C ILE A 124 -3.43 -8.43 13.25
N ALA A 125 -4.28 -7.46 12.94
CA ALA A 125 -5.39 -7.04 13.79
C ALA A 125 -6.71 -7.73 13.41
N LEU A 126 -6.89 -8.06 12.14
CA LEU A 126 -8.03 -8.81 11.63
C LEU A 126 -7.63 -9.54 10.34
N GLN A 127 -8.22 -10.70 10.15
CA GLN A 127 -8.19 -11.46 8.91
C GLN A 127 -9.62 -11.89 8.57
N ASP A 128 -10.00 -11.75 7.31
CA ASP A 128 -11.33 -12.04 6.80
C ASP A 128 -11.25 -12.53 5.34
N VAL A 129 -12.33 -13.07 4.82
CA VAL A 129 -12.42 -13.55 3.43
C VAL A 129 -13.70 -13.04 2.80
N ILE A 130 -13.54 -12.41 1.63
CA ILE A 130 -14.65 -12.12 0.74
C ILE A 130 -14.88 -13.39 -0.09
N LEU A 131 -15.99 -14.07 0.19
CA LEU A 131 -16.32 -15.34 -0.46
C LEU A 131 -16.58 -15.16 -1.96
N ASP A 132 -15.92 -15.99 -2.74
CA ASP A 132 -16.10 -16.13 -4.17
C ASP A 132 -16.09 -17.62 -4.54
N ASP A 133 -16.71 -17.97 -5.66
CA ASP A 133 -16.85 -19.37 -6.07
C ASP A 133 -15.57 -19.92 -6.70
N LEU A 134 -14.70 -19.05 -7.24
CA LEU A 134 -13.46 -19.46 -7.90
C LEU A 134 -12.31 -19.63 -6.89
N ARG A 135 -12.13 -18.64 -6.01
CA ARG A 135 -11.04 -18.60 -5.01
C ARG A 135 -11.27 -17.52 -3.98
N ASP A 136 -10.76 -17.75 -2.77
CA ASP A 136 -10.81 -16.78 -1.68
C ASP A 136 -10.19 -15.43 -2.10
N ILE A 137 -10.89 -14.33 -1.81
CA ILE A 137 -10.31 -12.99 -1.81
C ILE A 137 -10.00 -12.64 -0.36
N ASN A 138 -8.70 -12.52 -0.03
CA ASN A 138 -8.25 -12.42 1.34
C ASN A 138 -8.20 -10.96 1.79
N VAL A 139 -8.70 -10.68 2.99
CA VAL A 139 -8.66 -9.36 3.60
C VAL A 139 -7.81 -9.42 4.87
N TYR A 140 -6.74 -8.64 4.90
CA TYR A 140 -5.86 -8.52 6.06
C TYR A 140 -5.84 -7.08 6.56
N LYS A 141 -6.16 -6.89 7.84
CA LYS A 141 -5.97 -5.61 8.52
C LYS A 141 -4.71 -5.68 9.37
N LEU A 142 -3.66 -5.01 8.91
CA LEU A 142 -2.38 -4.92 9.62
C LEU A 142 -2.39 -3.70 10.54
N LYS A 143 -1.99 -3.89 11.80
CA LYS A 143 -1.69 -2.82 12.75
C LYS A 143 -0.21 -2.50 12.65
N TYR A 144 0.13 -1.25 12.36
CA TYR A 144 1.50 -0.75 12.41
C TYR A 144 1.90 -0.45 13.88
N PHE A 145 3.13 -0.79 14.25
CA PHE A 145 3.59 -0.71 15.65
C PHE A 145 3.93 0.68 16.15
N GLU A 146 4.26 1.62 15.27
CA GLU A 146 4.49 2.98 15.72
C GLU A 146 3.16 3.62 16.13
N ASN A 147 3.03 3.90 17.42
CA ASN A 147 1.90 4.63 17.95
C ASN A 147 2.03 6.10 17.54
N ASP A 148 0.95 6.69 17.02
CA ASP A 148 0.86 8.15 16.95
C ASP A 148 0.96 8.74 18.37
N VAL A 149 1.25 10.05 18.46
CA VAL A 149 1.45 10.79 19.72
C VAL A 149 0.29 10.60 20.73
N ASP A 150 -0.88 10.16 20.24
CA ASP A 150 -2.11 9.94 21.00
C ASP A 150 -2.45 8.46 21.28
N ASN A 151 -1.51 7.51 21.11
CA ASN A 151 -1.75 6.06 21.29
C ASN A 151 -2.83 5.50 20.34
N ASN A 152 -3.02 6.14 19.19
CA ASN A 152 -3.96 5.72 18.14
C ASN A 152 -3.28 4.73 17.19
N PRO A 153 -3.75 3.48 17.10
CA PRO A 153 -3.20 2.51 16.15
C PRO A 153 -3.42 2.94 14.71
N ILE A 154 -2.37 2.84 13.89
CA ILE A 154 -2.46 3.06 12.44
C ILE A 154 -2.68 1.70 11.78
N TYR A 155 -3.70 1.62 10.92
CA TYR A 155 -4.05 0.39 10.21
C TYR A 155 -3.86 0.52 8.71
N LEU A 156 -3.47 -0.59 8.09
CA LEU A 156 -3.42 -0.81 6.65
C LEU A 156 -4.23 -2.05 6.30
N TYR A 157 -5.20 -1.90 5.42
CA TYR A 157 -5.92 -3.02 4.81
C TYR A 157 -5.17 -3.46 3.55
N CYS A 158 -4.84 -4.75 3.47
CA CYS A 158 -4.33 -5.41 2.28
C CYS A 158 -5.39 -6.41 1.82
N ILE A 159 -6.01 -6.14 0.67
CA ILE A 159 -6.97 -7.04 0.03
C ILE A 159 -6.22 -7.72 -1.12
N VAL A 160 -6.06 -9.03 -1.04
CA VAL A 160 -5.31 -9.83 -2.01
C VAL A 160 -6.29 -10.66 -2.81
N ALA A 161 -6.28 -10.50 -4.13
CA ALA A 161 -7.15 -11.22 -5.04
C ALA A 161 -6.33 -11.88 -6.15
N HIS A 162 -6.84 -12.97 -6.70
CA HIS A 162 -6.43 -13.49 -8.00
C HIS A 162 -7.71 -13.52 -8.83
N LEU A 163 -7.90 -12.61 -9.77
CA LEU A 163 -9.17 -12.53 -10.52
C LEU A 163 -9.21 -13.53 -11.66
N LYS A 164 -10.40 -13.91 -12.14
CA LYS A 164 -10.57 -14.92 -13.21
C LYS A 164 -9.64 -14.67 -14.41
N ALA A 165 -8.82 -15.69 -14.70
CA ALA A 165 -7.92 -15.71 -15.84
C ALA A 165 -8.63 -16.00 -17.16
N GLY A 166 -7.95 -15.69 -18.27
CA GLY A 166 -8.43 -15.90 -19.64
C GLY A 166 -9.27 -14.76 -20.21
N ASN A 167 -9.56 -14.84 -21.51
CA ASN A 167 -10.35 -13.86 -22.27
C ASN A 167 -11.43 -14.50 -23.17
N TYR A 168 -11.93 -15.67 -22.78
CA TYR A 168 -13.06 -16.38 -23.39
C TYR A 168 -14.40 -15.97 -22.76
N ASP A 169 -15.50 -16.54 -23.26
CA ASP A 169 -16.86 -16.14 -22.92
C ASP A 169 -17.11 -16.05 -21.40
N ASN A 170 -17.52 -14.86 -20.94
CA ASN A 170 -17.88 -14.46 -19.57
C ASN A 170 -16.72 -14.33 -18.57
N GLU A 171 -15.46 -14.53 -18.94
CA GLU A 171 -14.34 -14.42 -17.99
C GLU A 171 -14.14 -12.97 -17.50
N ASP A 172 -14.42 -11.98 -18.36
CA ASP A 172 -14.46 -10.56 -18.01
C ASP A 172 -15.63 -10.23 -17.04
N VAL A 173 -16.77 -10.90 -17.19
CA VAL A 173 -17.91 -10.81 -16.28
C VAL A 173 -17.57 -11.40 -14.92
N GLU A 174 -16.92 -12.56 -14.86
CA GLU A 174 -16.47 -13.17 -13.61
C GLU A 174 -15.48 -12.25 -12.87
N ARG A 175 -14.51 -11.65 -13.57
CA ARG A 175 -13.64 -10.60 -12.97
C ARG A 175 -14.47 -9.43 -12.42
N ALA A 176 -15.50 -9.02 -13.13
CA ALA A 176 -16.38 -7.92 -12.71
C ALA A 176 -17.18 -8.27 -11.45
N GLU A 177 -17.65 -9.51 -11.33
CA GLU A 177 -18.35 -10.00 -10.14
C GLU A 177 -17.41 -10.05 -8.93
N MET A 178 -16.19 -10.58 -9.09
CA MET A 178 -15.18 -10.64 -8.02
C MET A 178 -14.83 -9.25 -7.47
N THR A 179 -14.56 -8.29 -8.35
CA THR A 179 -14.28 -6.89 -7.93
C THR A 179 -15.51 -6.18 -7.39
N GLY A 180 -16.72 -6.51 -7.88
CA GLY A 180 -17.97 -6.03 -7.31
C GLY A 180 -18.17 -6.48 -5.86
N LYS A 181 -17.77 -7.72 -5.54
CA LYS A 181 -17.75 -8.23 -4.15
C LYS A 181 -16.73 -7.48 -3.29
N ILE A 182 -15.54 -7.17 -3.81
CA ILE A 182 -14.55 -6.31 -3.13
C ILE A 182 -15.15 -4.96 -2.78
N MET A 183 -15.77 -4.28 -3.76
CA MET A 183 -16.33 -2.95 -3.52
C MET A 183 -17.52 -2.99 -2.56
N SER A 184 -18.36 -4.03 -2.63
CA SER A 184 -19.46 -4.25 -1.69
C SER A 184 -18.96 -4.46 -0.26
N TYR A 185 -17.86 -5.19 -0.08
CA TYR A 185 -17.20 -5.34 1.22
C TYR A 185 -16.71 -4.00 1.77
N LEU A 186 -16.06 -3.20 0.92
CA LEU A 186 -15.54 -1.88 1.29
C LEU A 186 -16.66 -0.88 1.63
N ASP A 187 -17.79 -0.92 0.91
CA ASP A 187 -18.96 -0.10 1.23
C ASP A 187 -19.54 -0.47 2.61
N ASN A 188 -19.62 -1.77 2.93
CA ASN A 188 -20.09 -2.23 4.24
C ASN A 188 -19.13 -1.86 5.37
N LEU A 189 -17.82 -1.84 5.11
CA LEU A 189 -16.83 -1.36 6.06
C LEU A 189 -17.02 0.14 6.37
N ASN A 190 -17.62 0.90 5.44
CA ASN A 190 -18.07 2.30 5.55
C ASN A 190 -17.11 3.22 6.30
N SER A 191 -15.81 3.06 6.06
CA SER A 191 -14.79 3.84 6.76
C SER A 191 -13.63 4.20 5.85
N TYR A 192 -13.17 5.44 6.05
CA TYR A 192 -12.03 6.04 5.39
C TYR A 192 -10.73 5.40 5.91
N ASN A 193 -10.30 4.32 5.26
CA ASN A 193 -9.15 3.53 5.67
C ASN A 193 -8.00 3.64 4.67
N ASN A 194 -6.78 3.32 5.13
CA ASN A 194 -5.69 3.01 4.21
C ASN A 194 -5.94 1.61 3.66
N ILE A 195 -6.29 1.53 2.38
CA ILE A 195 -6.58 0.28 1.69
C ILE A 195 -5.66 0.16 0.49
N LEU A 196 -5.06 -1.02 0.35
CA LEU A 196 -4.46 -1.52 -0.86
C LEU A 196 -5.27 -2.71 -1.36
N VAL A 197 -5.59 -2.74 -2.66
CA VAL A 197 -6.15 -3.91 -3.34
C VAL A 197 -5.11 -4.35 -4.35
N MET A 198 -4.62 -5.57 -4.22
CA MET A 198 -3.46 -6.06 -4.96
C MET A 198 -3.62 -7.50 -5.40
N GLY A 199 -2.90 -7.88 -6.44
CA GLY A 199 -2.97 -9.22 -6.99
C GLY A 199 -2.69 -9.28 -8.48
N ASP A 200 -2.72 -10.50 -8.99
CA ASP A 200 -2.97 -10.80 -10.40
C ASP A 200 -4.46 -10.61 -10.70
N PHE A 201 -4.77 -9.57 -11.46
CA PHE A 201 -6.12 -9.20 -11.83
C PHE A 201 -6.53 -9.72 -13.20
N ASN A 202 -5.64 -10.31 -13.99
CA ASN A 202 -5.96 -10.81 -15.34
C ASN A 202 -6.76 -9.78 -16.19
N LEU A 203 -6.45 -8.48 -16.06
CA LEU A 203 -7.14 -7.41 -16.78
C LEU A 203 -6.38 -7.06 -18.05
N TYR A 204 -7.08 -7.06 -19.18
CA TYR A 204 -6.55 -6.74 -20.49
C TYR A 204 -6.68 -5.25 -20.80
N THR A 205 -7.74 -4.61 -20.30
CA THR A 205 -8.00 -3.18 -20.54
C THR A 205 -8.52 -2.47 -19.31
N SER A 206 -8.20 -1.17 -19.21
CA SER A 206 -8.80 -0.30 -18.21
C SER A 206 -10.30 -0.11 -18.42
N SER A 207 -10.87 -0.45 -19.58
CA SER A 207 -12.32 -0.34 -19.80
C SER A 207 -13.12 -1.50 -19.22
N GLU A 208 -12.48 -2.60 -18.81
CA GLU A 208 -13.18 -3.72 -18.20
C GLU A 208 -13.94 -3.30 -16.94
N VAL A 209 -15.16 -3.80 -16.79
CA VAL A 209 -16.04 -3.47 -15.65
C VAL A 209 -15.34 -3.77 -14.34
N ALA A 210 -14.53 -4.83 -14.29
CA ALA A 210 -13.73 -5.19 -13.13
C ALA A 210 -12.78 -4.07 -12.66
N TYR A 211 -12.04 -3.46 -13.59
CA TYR A 211 -11.19 -2.31 -13.27
C TYR A 211 -12.04 -1.09 -12.90
N GLN A 212 -13.12 -0.84 -13.64
CA GLN A 212 -14.02 0.29 -13.44
C GLN A 212 -14.72 0.27 -12.07
N ASN A 213 -15.08 -0.91 -11.56
CA ASN A 213 -15.64 -1.08 -10.22
C ASN A 213 -14.73 -0.45 -9.15
N MET A 214 -13.41 -0.64 -9.27
CA MET A 214 -12.44 -0.16 -8.30
C MET A 214 -12.05 1.31 -8.54
N ILE A 215 -11.77 1.70 -9.78
CA ILE A 215 -11.22 3.02 -10.12
C ILE A 215 -12.26 4.07 -10.48
N ASN A 216 -13.55 3.74 -10.54
CA ASN A 216 -14.65 4.69 -10.80
C ASN A 216 -15.85 4.42 -9.89
N HIS A 217 -15.59 3.89 -8.70
CA HIS A 217 -16.59 3.67 -7.68
C HIS A 217 -17.33 4.98 -7.29
N SER A 218 -18.63 4.87 -7.03
CA SER A 218 -19.50 6.03 -6.72
C SER A 218 -19.20 6.64 -5.34
N ASN A 219 -18.79 5.80 -4.39
CA ASN A 219 -18.31 6.23 -3.07
C ASN A 219 -16.82 6.66 -3.17
N PRO A 220 -16.51 7.97 -3.07
CA PRO A 220 -15.16 8.48 -3.26
C PRO A 220 -14.19 8.09 -2.14
N ASP A 221 -14.69 7.67 -0.97
CA ASP A 221 -13.85 7.33 0.18
C ASP A 221 -13.18 5.95 0.02
N ILE A 222 -13.77 5.07 -0.78
CA ILE A 222 -13.27 3.71 -1.07
C ILE A 222 -12.85 3.52 -2.53
N LYS A 223 -12.96 4.57 -3.34
CA LYS A 223 -12.44 4.58 -4.71
C LYS A 223 -10.92 4.31 -4.68
N MET A 224 -10.49 3.40 -5.54
CA MET A 224 -9.09 3.03 -5.68
C MET A 224 -8.42 3.88 -6.77
N ASN A 225 -7.10 4.02 -6.65
CA ASN A 225 -6.25 4.69 -7.63
C ASN A 225 -5.18 3.72 -8.08
N ASP A 226 -4.85 3.77 -9.36
CA ASP A 226 -3.71 3.08 -9.93
C ASP A 226 -2.49 4.02 -9.89
N PRO A 227 -1.46 3.74 -9.06
CA PRO A 227 -0.29 4.60 -8.94
C PRO A 227 0.53 4.72 -10.23
N VAL A 228 0.35 3.81 -11.19
CA VAL A 228 1.02 3.86 -12.50
C VAL A 228 0.42 4.96 -13.38
N ASP A 229 -0.86 5.30 -13.18
CA ASP A 229 -1.60 6.34 -13.92
C ASP A 229 -1.52 6.18 -15.46
N GLN A 230 -1.57 4.92 -15.94
CA GLN A 230 -1.53 4.57 -17.36
C GLN A 230 -2.73 3.69 -17.73
N ALA A 231 -3.93 4.26 -17.66
CA ALA A 231 -5.15 3.57 -18.11
C ALA A 231 -5.15 3.37 -19.63
N GLY A 232 -5.42 2.15 -20.09
CA GLY A 232 -5.75 1.86 -21.49
C GLY A 232 -5.80 0.37 -21.79
N SER A 233 -5.55 0.00 -23.05
CA SER A 233 -5.50 -1.40 -23.49
C SER A 233 -4.07 -1.92 -23.32
N TRP A 234 -3.81 -2.64 -22.23
CA TRP A 234 -2.48 -3.08 -21.84
C TRP A 234 -2.01 -4.26 -22.68
N SER A 235 -2.90 -5.20 -22.97
CA SER A 235 -2.55 -6.45 -23.65
C SER A 235 -2.07 -6.28 -25.09
N SER A 236 -0.99 -7.00 -25.40
CA SER A 236 -0.28 -7.00 -26.68
C SER A 236 -0.14 -5.60 -27.28
N ASN A 237 0.23 -4.63 -26.42
CA ASN A 237 0.37 -3.24 -26.81
C ASN A 237 1.70 -2.65 -26.36
N SER A 238 2.62 -2.51 -27.31
CA SER A 238 3.96 -1.95 -27.08
C SER A 238 3.99 -0.55 -26.41
N SER A 239 2.90 0.22 -26.46
CA SER A 239 2.83 1.51 -25.76
C SER A 239 2.87 1.37 -24.23
N TYR A 240 2.52 0.18 -23.72
CA TYR A 240 2.53 -0.19 -22.31
C TYR A 240 3.66 -1.17 -21.94
N ALA A 241 4.64 -1.38 -22.85
CA ALA A 241 5.73 -2.32 -22.64
C ALA A 241 6.49 -2.10 -21.32
N SER A 242 6.64 -0.84 -20.89
CA SER A 242 7.33 -0.49 -19.64
C SER A 242 6.56 -0.84 -18.37
N ILE A 243 5.30 -1.28 -18.48
CA ILE A 243 4.43 -1.64 -17.35
C ILE A 243 3.84 -3.05 -17.46
N HIS A 244 4.24 -3.83 -18.46
CA HIS A 244 3.85 -5.24 -18.55
C HIS A 244 4.49 -6.04 -17.40
N THR A 245 3.79 -7.06 -16.95
CA THR A 245 4.17 -7.94 -15.87
C THR A 245 4.12 -9.41 -16.24
N GLN A 246 3.47 -9.78 -17.35
CA GLN A 246 3.40 -11.14 -17.88
C GLN A 246 3.52 -11.12 -19.42
N SER A 247 4.07 -12.13 -20.09
CA SER A 247 4.84 -13.25 -19.56
C SER A 247 6.36 -13.02 -19.61
N THR A 248 7.10 -13.44 -18.59
CA THR A 248 8.57 -13.49 -18.64
C THR A 248 9.09 -14.49 -19.68
N HIS A 249 8.24 -15.40 -20.19
CA HIS A 249 8.57 -16.50 -21.10
C HIS A 249 7.96 -16.35 -22.50
N THR A 250 8.71 -16.78 -23.52
CA THR A 250 8.18 -17.03 -24.87
C THR A 250 8.11 -18.51 -25.23
N ALA A 251 8.87 -19.35 -24.53
CA ALA A 251 8.90 -20.79 -24.75
C ALA A 251 7.98 -21.48 -23.75
N ASP A 252 7.23 -22.47 -24.24
CA ASP A 252 6.39 -23.32 -23.41
C ASP A 252 7.25 -24.32 -22.64
N ASN A 253 6.99 -24.43 -21.32
CA ASN A 253 7.57 -25.45 -20.44
C ASN A 253 6.49 -26.32 -19.79
N ASP A 254 5.28 -26.33 -20.35
CA ASP A 254 4.06 -26.98 -19.84
C ASP A 254 3.55 -26.40 -18.51
N CYS A 255 4.04 -25.23 -18.07
CA CYS A 255 3.64 -24.58 -16.81
C CYS A 255 3.45 -23.07 -16.99
N ALA A 256 4.51 -22.34 -17.34
CA ALA A 256 4.52 -20.90 -17.56
C ALA A 256 3.66 -20.50 -18.77
N SER A 257 2.92 -19.41 -18.64
CA SER A 257 2.28 -18.76 -19.80
C SER A 257 3.34 -18.32 -20.79
N THR A 258 3.03 -18.38 -22.09
CA THR A 258 3.94 -17.95 -23.17
C THR A 258 3.45 -16.66 -23.81
N GLY A 259 4.30 -16.00 -24.60
CA GLY A 259 3.93 -14.78 -25.35
C GLY A 259 4.98 -13.67 -25.24
N GLY A 260 5.81 -13.71 -24.20
CA GLY A 260 6.72 -12.63 -23.82
C GLY A 260 6.01 -11.52 -23.05
N LEU A 261 6.74 -10.46 -22.66
CA LEU A 261 6.18 -9.42 -21.79
C LEU A 261 5.20 -8.52 -22.56
N ASP A 262 3.92 -8.90 -22.59
CA ASP A 262 2.90 -8.25 -23.41
C ASP A 262 1.58 -7.96 -22.69
N ASP A 263 1.45 -8.33 -21.42
CA ASP A 263 0.29 -8.09 -20.57
C ASP A 263 0.67 -7.38 -19.26
N ARG A 264 -0.25 -6.58 -18.71
CA ARG A 264 -0.17 -6.03 -17.36
C ARG A 264 -1.26 -6.63 -16.50
N PHE A 265 -0.92 -7.67 -15.77
CA PHE A 265 -1.88 -8.38 -14.92
C PHE A 265 -1.69 -8.13 -13.42
N ASP A 266 -0.51 -7.68 -13.01
CA ASP A 266 -0.20 -7.49 -11.58
C ASP A 266 -0.37 -6.02 -11.16
N PHE A 267 -1.18 -5.82 -10.12
CA PHE A 267 -1.55 -4.49 -9.63
C PHE A 267 -1.34 -4.35 -8.13
N ILE A 268 -1.02 -3.12 -7.70
CA ILE A 268 -1.25 -2.64 -6.34
C ILE A 268 -1.99 -1.31 -6.45
N LEU A 269 -3.32 -1.36 -6.30
CA LEU A 269 -4.17 -0.18 -6.27
C LEU A 269 -4.22 0.38 -4.85
N ALA A 270 -4.29 1.71 -4.72
CA ALA A 270 -4.29 2.41 -3.44
C ALA A 270 -5.51 3.33 -3.26
N SER A 271 -6.12 3.28 -2.08
CA SER A 271 -7.18 4.21 -1.67
C SER A 271 -6.75 5.68 -1.71
N ASN A 272 -7.71 6.59 -1.85
CA ASN A 272 -7.49 8.03 -1.70
C ASN A 272 -6.80 8.40 -0.38
N SER A 273 -7.07 7.65 0.71
CA SER A 273 -6.41 7.82 1.99
C SER A 273 -4.89 7.82 1.90
N ILE A 274 -4.36 6.87 1.13
CA ILE A 274 -2.94 6.65 0.89
C ILE A 274 -2.43 7.66 -0.15
N MET A 275 -3.15 7.84 -1.26
CA MET A 275 -2.70 8.72 -2.35
C MET A 275 -2.65 10.19 -1.96
N HIS A 276 -3.48 10.60 -0.99
CA HIS A 276 -3.58 12.00 -0.55
C HIS A 276 -3.08 12.22 0.88
N ASN A 277 -2.47 11.21 1.50
CA ASN A 277 -1.89 11.31 2.85
C ASN A 277 -2.86 11.88 3.90
N THR A 278 -4.03 11.29 3.98
CA THR A 278 -5.11 11.76 4.86
C THR A 278 -5.36 10.82 6.03
N ASN A 279 -4.71 9.65 6.04
CA ASN A 279 -4.79 8.68 7.13
C ASN A 279 -3.41 8.06 7.46
N LYS A 280 -2.38 8.91 7.54
CA LYS A 280 -1.01 8.60 8.01
C LYS A 280 -0.14 7.75 7.08
N PHE A 281 -0.66 6.70 6.44
CA PHE A 281 0.04 6.09 5.31
C PHE A 281 -0.04 7.03 4.09
N ALA A 282 1.09 7.18 3.40
CA ALA A 282 1.16 7.97 2.20
C ALA A 282 1.98 7.27 1.13
N TYR A 283 1.48 7.23 -0.10
CA TYR A 283 2.25 6.73 -1.24
C TYR A 283 3.51 7.58 -1.42
N VAL A 284 4.65 6.91 -1.60
CA VAL A 284 5.88 7.56 -2.04
C VAL A 284 5.78 7.69 -3.56
N VAL A 285 5.65 8.93 -4.04
CA VAL A 285 5.52 9.23 -5.48
C VAL A 285 6.65 8.56 -6.26
N ASP A 286 6.31 8.00 -7.43
CA ASP A 286 7.21 7.28 -8.34
C ASP A 286 7.90 6.04 -7.75
N SER A 287 7.35 5.48 -6.66
CA SER A 287 7.87 4.26 -6.06
C SER A 287 7.28 2.96 -6.62
N TYR A 288 6.17 3.05 -7.37
CA TYR A 288 5.59 1.86 -8.01
C TYR A 288 6.54 1.31 -9.08
N LYS A 289 6.84 0.01 -9.03
CA LYS A 289 7.70 -0.66 -10.02
C LYS A 289 7.27 -2.10 -10.25
N ALA A 290 7.24 -2.52 -11.51
CA ALA A 290 7.39 -3.92 -11.89
C ALA A 290 8.89 -4.26 -11.90
N VAL A 291 9.34 -5.11 -10.97
CA VAL A 291 10.76 -5.40 -10.78
C VAL A 291 11.28 -6.21 -11.97
N GLY A 292 12.36 -5.75 -12.60
CA GLY A 292 12.90 -6.39 -13.80
C GLY A 292 12.30 -5.90 -15.11
N GLN A 293 11.23 -5.10 -15.09
CA GLN A 293 10.66 -4.54 -16.33
C GLN A 293 11.51 -3.36 -16.81
N ASP A 294 12.14 -3.50 -17.98
CA ASP A 294 12.98 -2.47 -18.60
C ASP A 294 12.33 -1.78 -19.81
N GLY A 295 11.15 -2.25 -20.23
CA GLY A 295 10.41 -1.77 -21.38
C GLY A 295 10.98 -2.20 -22.74
N LEU A 296 11.96 -3.10 -22.77
CA LEU A 296 12.66 -3.53 -24.00
C LEU A 296 12.29 -4.94 -24.46
N HIS A 297 11.52 -5.67 -23.67
CA HIS A 297 11.22 -7.09 -23.88
C HIS A 297 9.77 -7.36 -24.31
N TYR A 298 9.12 -6.38 -24.95
CA TYR A 298 7.78 -6.56 -25.52
C TYR A 298 7.73 -7.78 -26.46
N ASN A 299 6.78 -8.69 -26.23
CA ASN A 299 6.64 -9.99 -26.92
C ASN A 299 7.93 -10.83 -26.96
N SER A 300 8.83 -10.63 -26.00
CA SER A 300 10.10 -11.34 -25.88
C SER A 300 10.27 -11.87 -24.46
N ALA A 301 11.06 -12.94 -24.30
CA ALA A 301 11.37 -13.43 -22.96
C ALA A 301 12.22 -12.42 -22.22
N LEU A 302 12.06 -12.30 -20.90
CA LEU A 302 12.78 -11.35 -20.04
C LEU A 302 14.31 -11.47 -20.16
N SER A 303 14.80 -12.68 -20.47
CA SER A 303 16.21 -13.02 -20.63
C SER A 303 16.75 -12.84 -22.06
N SER A 304 15.93 -12.35 -23.00
CA SER A 304 16.31 -12.19 -24.40
C SER A 304 17.26 -11.00 -24.62
N SER A 305 17.75 -10.84 -25.85
CA SER A 305 18.45 -9.62 -26.26
C SER A 305 17.42 -8.52 -26.56
N PRO A 306 17.67 -7.25 -26.20
CA PRO A 306 18.89 -6.71 -25.57
C PRO A 306 19.01 -7.09 -24.09
N THR A 307 20.25 -7.18 -23.58
CA THR A 307 20.47 -7.52 -22.16
C THR A 307 19.70 -6.58 -21.23
N ASN A 308 18.80 -7.15 -20.43
CA ASN A 308 18.11 -6.42 -19.37
C ASN A 308 19.09 -6.11 -18.23
N SER A 309 19.30 -4.81 -17.95
CA SER A 309 20.17 -4.33 -16.88
C SER A 309 19.41 -3.56 -15.79
N SER A 310 18.08 -3.74 -15.71
CA SER A 310 17.24 -3.07 -14.71
C SER A 310 17.45 -3.59 -13.29
N VAL A 311 17.96 -4.81 -13.16
CA VAL A 311 18.31 -5.49 -11.91
C VAL A 311 19.65 -6.25 -12.08
N PRO A 312 20.32 -6.64 -10.98
CA PRO A 312 21.47 -7.54 -11.03
C PRO A 312 21.16 -8.85 -11.77
N SER A 313 22.17 -9.45 -12.41
CA SER A 313 21.96 -10.62 -13.29
C SER A 313 21.43 -11.86 -12.57
N ASP A 314 21.83 -12.07 -11.32
CA ASP A 314 21.31 -13.12 -10.46
C ASP A 314 19.82 -12.91 -10.13
N VAL A 315 19.42 -11.67 -9.85
CA VAL A 315 18.01 -11.29 -9.65
C VAL A 315 17.21 -11.45 -10.95
N LEU A 316 17.76 -11.06 -12.10
CA LEU A 316 17.10 -11.24 -13.39
C LEU A 316 16.85 -12.72 -13.70
N ASN A 317 17.85 -13.56 -13.45
CA ASN A 317 17.73 -15.01 -13.60
C ASN A 317 16.67 -15.58 -12.65
N ALA A 318 16.64 -15.11 -11.39
CA ALA A 318 15.61 -15.53 -10.45
C ALA A 318 14.22 -15.10 -10.91
N LEU A 319 14.03 -13.87 -11.39
CA LEU A 319 12.75 -13.38 -11.92
C LEU A 319 12.26 -14.23 -13.09
N TYR A 320 13.14 -14.53 -14.05
CA TYR A 320 12.79 -15.36 -15.20
C TYR A 320 12.44 -16.79 -14.79
N ASN A 321 13.24 -17.45 -13.95
CA ASN A 321 13.02 -18.87 -13.62
C ASN A 321 11.96 -19.09 -12.53
N ASN A 322 11.60 -18.08 -11.75
CA ASN A 322 10.62 -18.24 -10.68
C ASN A 322 9.18 -18.25 -11.19
N SER A 323 8.82 -17.35 -12.10
CA SER A 323 7.44 -17.13 -12.51
C SER A 323 7.35 -16.54 -13.91
N ASP A 324 6.24 -16.78 -14.59
CA ASP A 324 5.83 -16.06 -15.79
C ASP A 324 5.41 -14.61 -15.47
N HIS A 325 5.26 -14.25 -14.20
CA HIS A 325 5.01 -12.87 -13.77
C HIS A 325 6.28 -12.16 -13.25
N LEU A 326 6.23 -10.83 -13.25
CA LEU A 326 7.15 -9.96 -12.52
C LEU A 326 6.47 -9.44 -11.23
N PRO A 327 7.19 -9.39 -10.09
CA PRO A 327 6.63 -8.81 -8.87
C PRO A 327 6.45 -7.30 -9.05
N VAL A 328 5.32 -6.80 -8.58
CA VAL A 328 5.06 -5.35 -8.50
C VAL A 328 5.24 -4.87 -7.07
N THR A 329 5.80 -3.67 -6.95
CA THR A 329 6.14 -3.08 -5.66
C THR A 329 5.64 -1.65 -5.59
N LEU A 330 5.38 -1.15 -4.39
CA LEU A 330 5.31 0.27 -4.10
C LEU A 330 5.87 0.56 -2.70
N LYS A 331 6.13 1.84 -2.42
CA LYS A 331 6.54 2.28 -1.08
C LYS A 331 5.50 3.20 -0.46
N LEU A 332 5.27 2.99 0.82
CA LEU A 332 4.49 3.86 1.66
C LEU A 332 5.41 4.50 2.69
N LYS A 333 5.22 5.79 2.97
CA LYS A 333 5.78 6.42 4.16
C LYS A 333 4.70 6.49 5.23
N VAL A 334 5.09 6.30 6.49
CA VAL A 334 4.19 6.52 7.61
C VAL A 334 4.44 7.93 8.15
N ASN A 335 3.45 8.80 8.09
CA ASN A 335 3.53 10.14 8.65
C ASN A 335 3.11 10.09 10.12
N THR A 336 3.95 9.53 10.98
CA THR A 336 3.84 9.75 12.42
C THR A 336 4.29 11.18 12.73
N THR A 337 3.67 11.80 13.72
CA THR A 337 3.95 13.21 14.06
C THR A 337 5.30 13.28 14.78
N THR A 338 6.41 13.40 14.05
CA THR A 338 7.75 13.57 14.62
C THR A 338 8.01 15.06 14.90
N GLY A 339 7.44 15.56 15.99
CA GLY A 339 7.67 16.90 16.49
C GLY A 339 7.72 16.87 18.01
N VAL A 340 8.67 17.63 18.59
CA VAL A 340 8.78 17.92 20.03
C VAL A 340 7.39 18.07 20.60
N ASP A 341 7.07 17.33 21.68
CA ASP A 341 5.82 17.39 22.43
C ASP A 341 5.06 18.67 22.11
N ASP A 342 4.02 18.57 21.28
CA ASP A 342 2.96 19.57 21.28
C ASP A 342 2.34 19.43 22.67
N LEU A 343 2.97 20.10 23.64
CA LEU A 343 2.53 20.19 25.00
C LEU A 343 1.10 20.74 24.93
N LEU A 344 0.17 19.81 25.16
CA LEU A 344 -1.22 19.99 25.56
C LEU A 344 -2.23 20.18 24.42
N SER A 345 -2.91 19.10 24.04
CA SER A 345 -4.37 19.19 23.83
C SER A 345 -5.10 17.96 24.37
N ASN A 346 -5.54 18.06 25.62
CA ASN A 346 -6.43 17.11 26.32
C ASN A 346 -7.91 17.26 25.87
N SER A 347 -8.17 17.75 24.65
CA SER A 347 -9.52 18.11 24.19
C SER A 347 -10.41 16.88 23.89
N GLY A 348 -9.82 15.70 23.70
CA GLY A 348 -10.57 14.49 23.33
C GLY A 348 -11.30 14.64 21.99
N LEU A 349 -10.81 15.53 21.12
CA LEU A 349 -11.31 15.77 19.77
C LEU A 349 -10.38 15.10 18.76
N ASN A 350 -10.94 14.21 17.94
CA ASN A 350 -10.27 13.69 16.76
C ASN A 350 -10.67 14.54 15.55
N ILE A 351 -9.69 15.18 14.91
CA ILE A 351 -9.90 16.15 13.83
C ILE A 351 -9.18 15.66 12.56
N GLN A 352 -9.96 15.37 11.51
CA GLN A 352 -9.48 14.97 10.18
C GLN A 352 -9.95 15.98 9.14
N TYR A 353 -9.14 16.30 8.13
CA TYR A 353 -9.52 17.28 7.11
C TYR A 353 -8.72 17.10 5.82
N ILE A 354 -9.29 17.53 4.70
CA ILE A 354 -8.58 17.53 3.40
C ILE A 354 -7.68 18.76 3.30
N ASN A 355 -6.41 18.53 3.00
CA ASN A 355 -5.38 19.56 2.90
C ASN A 355 -4.37 19.17 1.81
N PRO A 356 -4.06 20.03 0.83
CA PRO A 356 -4.60 21.37 0.59
C PRO A 356 -6.08 21.36 0.16
N CYS A 357 -6.79 22.45 0.42
CA CYS A 357 -8.15 22.67 -0.07
C CYS A 357 -8.23 23.88 -1.02
N ASN A 358 -9.27 23.94 -1.84
CA ASN A 358 -9.51 25.05 -2.77
C ASN A 358 -10.64 25.93 -2.22
N ASN A 359 -11.88 25.72 -2.68
CA ASN A 359 -13.04 26.54 -2.32
C ASN A 359 -13.73 26.11 -1.01
N GLU A 360 -13.54 24.87 -0.58
CA GLU A 360 -14.19 24.32 0.61
C GLU A 360 -13.19 23.47 1.40
N LEU A 361 -13.07 23.77 2.70
CA LEU A 361 -12.42 22.89 3.65
C LEU A 361 -13.42 21.82 4.10
N LYS A 362 -13.13 20.58 3.74
CA LYS A 362 -13.85 19.38 4.23
C LYS A 362 -13.23 18.93 5.54
N LEU A 363 -13.99 19.07 6.62
CA LEU A 363 -13.55 18.86 8.00
C LEU A 363 -14.43 17.79 8.65
N TYR A 364 -13.79 16.80 9.27
CA TYR A 364 -14.45 15.75 10.04
C TYR A 364 -13.98 15.79 11.49
N ILE A 365 -14.92 15.87 12.43
CA ILE A 365 -14.62 15.88 13.86
C ILE A 365 -15.42 14.79 14.56
N SER A 366 -14.74 13.99 15.38
CA SER A 366 -15.36 13.06 16.33
C SER A 366 -14.80 13.24 17.73
N THR A 367 -15.51 12.74 18.73
CA THR A 367 -15.08 12.75 20.13
C THR A 367 -15.54 11.49 20.84
N ASP A 368 -14.76 11.06 21.84
CA ASP A 368 -15.13 9.97 22.73
C ASP A 368 -16.00 10.45 23.92
N ASN A 369 -16.19 11.77 24.07
CA ASN A 369 -16.99 12.35 25.15
C ASN A 369 -18.47 12.47 24.75
N ILE A 370 -19.35 11.92 25.60
CA ILE A 370 -20.79 11.69 25.34
C ILE A 370 -21.64 12.98 25.36
N SER A 371 -21.11 14.09 25.86
CA SER A 371 -21.76 15.40 25.83
C SER A 371 -21.60 16.04 24.44
N LYS A 372 -22.69 16.61 23.90
CA LYS A 372 -22.59 17.53 22.75
C LYS A 372 -21.52 18.56 23.09
N ASN A 373 -20.42 18.58 22.33
CA ASN A 373 -19.36 19.55 22.57
C ASN A 373 -19.53 20.67 21.55
N ASP A 374 -19.76 21.88 22.03
CA ASP A 374 -19.61 23.08 21.21
C ASP A 374 -18.11 23.32 20.99
N VAL A 375 -17.67 23.08 19.75
CA VAL A 375 -16.29 23.31 19.32
C VAL A 375 -16.24 24.59 18.51
N ARG A 376 -15.55 25.60 19.03
CA ARG A 376 -15.30 26.82 18.26
C ARG A 376 -14.13 26.62 17.31
N PHE A 377 -14.43 26.62 16.02
CA PHE A 377 -13.47 26.66 14.94
C PHE A 377 -13.05 28.10 14.65
N GLU A 378 -11.76 28.35 14.56
CA GLU A 378 -11.19 29.63 14.16
C GLU A 378 -10.11 29.41 13.11
N LEU A 379 -10.10 30.22 12.06
CA LEU A 379 -9.04 30.22 11.04
C LEU A 379 -8.23 31.50 11.13
N TYR A 380 -6.91 31.38 11.19
CA TYR A 380 -5.97 32.50 11.28
C TYR A 380 -4.99 32.50 10.11
N SER A 381 -4.62 33.69 9.64
CA SER A 381 -3.46 33.86 8.75
C SER A 381 -2.14 33.63 9.50
N VAL A 382 -1.03 33.48 8.77
CA VAL A 382 0.32 33.40 9.36
C VAL A 382 0.73 34.65 10.16
N LEU A 383 0.05 35.78 9.95
CA LEU A 383 0.25 37.02 10.70
C LEU A 383 -0.63 37.09 11.97
N GLY A 384 -1.40 36.05 12.27
CA GLY A 384 -2.30 36.00 13.43
C GLY A 384 -3.63 36.72 13.22
N GLN A 385 -3.97 37.12 11.99
CA GLN A 385 -5.29 37.72 11.70
C GLN A 385 -6.35 36.62 11.65
N LYS A 386 -7.41 36.75 12.45
CA LYS A 386 -8.58 35.86 12.38
C LYS A 386 -9.40 36.15 11.13
N LEU A 387 -9.69 35.10 10.36
CA LEU A 387 -10.42 35.15 9.08
C LEU A 387 -11.80 34.52 9.19
N ILE A 388 -11.91 33.39 9.88
CA ILE A 388 -13.17 32.68 10.11
C ILE A 388 -13.31 32.38 11.60
N CYS A 389 -14.54 32.44 12.11
CA CYS A 389 -14.94 31.94 13.41
C CYS A 389 -16.30 31.26 13.25
N LYS A 390 -16.44 30.00 13.67
CA LYS A 390 -17.69 29.23 13.63
C LYS A 390 -17.81 28.36 14.87
N ASP A 391 -19.01 28.25 15.41
CA ASP A 391 -19.31 27.26 16.44
C ASP A 391 -19.82 25.98 15.75
N LEU A 392 -19.20 24.85 16.07
CA LEU A 392 -19.47 23.54 15.49
C LEU A 392 -20.05 22.63 16.58
N ILE A 393 -21.23 22.08 16.33
CA ILE A 393 -21.86 21.13 17.25
C ILE A 393 -21.33 19.74 16.92
N VAL A 394 -20.50 19.17 17.81
CA VAL A 394 -19.88 17.85 17.63
C VAL A 394 -20.59 16.83 18.52
N ASN A 395 -21.10 15.76 17.90
CA ASN A 395 -21.69 14.61 18.58
C ASN A 395 -20.70 13.40 18.56
N ASN A 396 -21.03 12.30 19.24
CA ASN A 396 -20.18 11.09 19.33
C ASN A 396 -19.86 10.42 17.99
N ASN A 397 -20.66 10.68 16.94
CA ASN A 397 -20.41 10.15 15.60
C ASN A 397 -19.43 11.05 14.84
N LYS A 398 -18.84 10.55 13.74
CA LYS A 398 -18.04 11.40 12.84
C LYS A 398 -18.92 12.48 12.23
N ASN A 399 -18.71 13.74 12.60
CA ASN A 399 -19.46 14.89 12.09
C ASN A 399 -18.71 15.51 10.92
N TYR A 400 -19.43 15.81 9.83
CA TYR A 400 -18.88 16.50 8.67
C TYR A 400 -19.24 17.99 8.69
N PHE A 401 -18.26 18.83 8.38
CA PHE A 401 -18.41 20.27 8.21
C PHE A 401 -17.74 20.73 6.92
N GLY A 402 -18.54 21.34 6.03
CA GLY A 402 -18.04 22.08 4.86
C GLY A 402 -17.84 23.55 5.22
N ILE A 403 -16.59 24.02 5.22
CA ILE A 403 -16.27 25.42 5.50
C ILE A 403 -15.85 26.09 4.20
N ASP A 404 -16.71 26.98 3.70
CA ASP A 404 -16.41 27.83 2.54
C ASP A 404 -15.17 28.69 2.82
N VAL A 405 -14.14 28.51 1.99
CA VAL A 405 -12.89 29.26 1.99
C VAL A 405 -12.62 29.86 0.60
N SER A 406 -13.61 29.87 -0.30
CA SER A 406 -13.49 30.39 -1.68
C SER A 406 -13.06 31.85 -1.78
N LYS A 407 -13.28 32.63 -0.71
CA LYS A 407 -12.88 34.05 -0.61
C LYS A 407 -11.55 34.27 0.09
N ILE A 408 -10.90 33.21 0.54
CA ILE A 408 -9.60 33.27 1.19
C ILE A 408 -8.54 33.04 0.12
N HIS A 409 -7.55 33.93 0.06
CA HIS A 409 -6.46 33.81 -0.90
C HIS A 409 -5.64 32.53 -0.69
N ALA A 410 -4.99 32.06 -1.75
CA ALA A 410 -4.07 30.94 -1.65
C ALA A 410 -2.94 31.25 -0.65
N GLY A 411 -2.64 30.30 0.23
CA GLY A 411 -1.67 30.54 1.30
C GLY A 411 -1.69 29.48 2.40
N THR A 412 -0.86 29.72 3.42
CA THR A 412 -0.82 28.90 4.65
C THR A 412 -1.62 29.58 5.75
N TYR A 413 -2.37 28.79 6.51
CA TYR A 413 -3.26 29.22 7.58
C TYR A 413 -3.17 28.27 8.78
N PHE A 414 -3.64 28.75 9.94
CA PHE A 414 -3.74 27.97 11.17
C PHE A 414 -5.19 27.84 11.59
N MET A 415 -5.65 26.60 11.77
CA MET A 415 -6.96 26.27 12.31
C MET A 415 -6.83 26.04 13.80
N HIS A 416 -7.64 26.73 14.61
CA HIS A 416 -7.79 26.47 16.03
C HIS A 416 -9.16 25.85 16.30
N PHE A 417 -9.19 24.83 17.13
CA PHE A 417 -10.39 24.19 17.64
C PHE A 417 -10.37 24.37 19.15
N VAL A 418 -11.37 25.06 19.68
CA VAL A 418 -11.48 25.35 21.11
C VAL A 418 -12.71 24.66 21.65
N ASP A 419 -12.54 23.75 22.60
CA ASP A 419 -13.66 23.08 23.27
C ASP A 419 -14.27 23.94 24.38
N GLU A 420 -15.36 23.47 24.98
CA GLU A 420 -16.06 24.14 26.10
C GLU A 420 -15.19 24.33 27.34
N LYS A 421 -14.13 23.53 27.50
CA LYS A 421 -13.15 23.62 28.59
C LYS A 421 -11.99 24.57 28.24
N ASN A 422 -12.08 25.28 27.12
CA ASN A 422 -11.03 26.13 26.55
C ASN A 422 -9.73 25.39 26.19
N ASN A 423 -9.75 24.06 26.05
CA ASN A 423 -8.62 23.35 25.46
C ASN A 423 -8.54 23.71 23.99
N ARG A 424 -7.32 23.99 23.51
CA ARG A 424 -7.07 24.37 22.12
C ARG A 424 -6.30 23.27 21.41
N THR A 425 -6.78 22.88 20.24
CA THR A 425 -6.03 22.08 19.27
C THR A 425 -5.74 22.95 18.05
N THR A 426 -4.48 22.98 17.60
CA THR A 426 -4.05 23.76 16.42
C THR A 426 -3.68 22.82 15.28
N LYS A 427 -4.10 23.13 14.05
CA LYS A 427 -3.79 22.38 12.84
C LYS A 427 -3.40 23.34 11.70
N LYS A 428 -2.47 22.94 10.83
CA LYS A 428 -2.05 23.73 9.66
C LYS A 428 -2.97 23.47 8.47
N LEU A 429 -3.37 24.52 7.75
CA LEU A 429 -4.15 24.44 6.51
C LEU A 429 -3.41 25.14 5.35
N ILE A 430 -3.50 24.55 4.16
CA ILE A 430 -3.04 25.16 2.90
C ILE A 430 -4.27 25.36 2.01
N ILE A 431 -4.51 26.60 1.58
CA ILE A 431 -5.54 26.96 0.61
C ILE A 431 -4.85 27.23 -0.73
N ARG A 432 -5.39 26.69 -1.83
CA ARG A 432 -4.84 26.83 -3.19
C ARG A 432 -5.70 27.70 -4.09
#